data_AF-A0A2V7LI53-F1
#
_entry.id   AF-A0A2V7LI53-F1
#
_cell.length_a   1.000
_cell.length_b   1.000
_cell.length_c   1.000
_cell.angle_alpha   90.00
_cell.angle_beta   90.00
_cell.angle_gamma   90.00
#
_symmetry.space_group_name_H-M   'P 1'
#
loop_
_entity.id
_entity.type
_entity.pdbx_description
1 polymer ?
#
loop_
_entity_poly.entity_id
_entity_poly.type
_entity_poly.pdbx_seq_one_letter_code
_entity_poly.pdbx_strand_id
1 'polypeptide(L)'
;MALNPHYVEALVHRAIVLNELGREAEADAAFRRAAQVGGEPRQGFAAHVASKLANQHAALGDAYLGSGGLTQAIGQYQEALALGPAFHDLRYKLGRMLLEAGRALDAREHFEIIVRARPTYLDAAAMLGLACYLAGDGLAAKAVWEECRERRPEDPRVEAYLAMLARNDSAVTVGVPASGGDGDPPPSSSRSGRKKKS
;
A
#
# COMPACT_ATOMS: atom_id res chain seq x y z
N MET A 1 -28.42 16.20 34.02
CA MET A 1 -28.34 15.58 32.67
C MET A 1 -26.89 15.27 32.40
N ALA A 2 -26.51 13.99 32.42
CA ALA A 2 -25.13 13.56 32.26
C ALA A 2 -24.69 13.80 30.81
N LEU A 3 -23.74 14.73 30.60
CA LEU A 3 -23.05 14.89 29.32
C LEU A 3 -22.30 13.59 29.03
N ASN A 4 -22.62 12.98 27.90
CA ASN A 4 -22.08 11.71 27.46
C ASN A 4 -20.54 11.79 27.36
N PRO A 5 -19.77 10.90 28.02
CA PRO A 5 -18.29 10.96 28.08
C PRO A 5 -17.56 10.80 26.74
N HIS A 6 -18.27 10.55 25.65
CA HIS A 6 -17.76 10.42 24.27
C HIS A 6 -17.77 11.77 23.54
N TYR A 7 -17.07 12.77 24.10
CA TYR A 7 -17.07 14.16 23.61
C TYR A 7 -15.84 14.49 22.75
N VAL A 8 -15.12 13.49 22.19
CA VAL A 8 -14.01 13.73 21.25
C VAL A 8 -14.57 14.27 19.93
N GLU A 9 -15.67 13.67 19.49
CA GLU A 9 -16.36 13.90 18.24
C GLU A 9 -16.91 15.33 18.16
N ALA A 10 -17.53 15.80 19.23
CA ALA A 10 -18.02 17.18 19.35
C ALA A 10 -16.86 18.18 19.37
N LEU A 11 -15.72 17.80 19.97
CA LEU A 11 -14.52 18.64 20.00
C LEU A 11 -13.87 18.75 18.62
N VAL A 12 -13.76 17.64 17.87
CA VAL A 12 -13.23 17.62 16.50
C VAL A 12 -14.14 18.42 15.56
N HIS A 13 -15.45 18.17 15.57
CA HIS A 13 -16.39 18.94 14.74
C HIS A 13 -16.37 20.43 15.08
N ARG A 14 -16.32 20.77 16.37
CA ARG A 14 -16.21 22.17 16.80
C ARG A 14 -14.89 22.79 16.33
N ALA A 15 -13.78 22.07 16.41
CA ALA A 15 -12.48 22.56 15.96
C ALA A 15 -12.49 22.90 14.45
N ILE A 16 -13.12 22.05 13.64
CA ILE A 16 -13.22 22.23 12.19
C ILE A 16 -14.09 23.45 11.85
N VAL A 17 -15.27 23.57 12.46
CA VAL A 17 -16.14 24.75 12.27
C VAL A 17 -15.44 26.03 12.71
N LEU A 18 -14.63 25.98 13.79
CA LEU A 18 -13.85 27.13 14.23
C LEU A 18 -12.76 27.51 13.23
N ASN A 19 -12.11 26.55 12.58
CA ASN A 19 -11.15 26.82 11.50
C ASN A 19 -11.82 27.44 10.27
N GLU A 20 -12.97 26.92 9.85
CA GLU A 20 -13.75 27.49 8.73
C GLU A 20 -14.19 28.94 9.01
N LEU A 21 -14.35 29.29 10.29
CA LEU A 21 -14.68 30.64 10.76
C LEU A 21 -13.44 31.52 11.03
N GLY A 22 -12.23 31.04 10.74
CA GLY A 22 -10.98 31.78 10.97
C GLY A 22 -10.57 31.92 12.45
N ARG A 23 -11.16 31.12 13.34
CA ARG A 23 -10.93 31.13 14.80
C ARG A 23 -9.91 30.08 15.21
N GLU A 24 -8.70 30.22 14.67
CA GLU A 24 -7.61 29.23 14.75
C GLU A 24 -7.21 28.88 16.20
N ALA A 25 -7.08 29.86 17.09
CA ALA A 25 -6.69 29.62 18.49
C ALA A 25 -7.69 28.72 19.25
N GLU A 26 -8.98 28.83 18.92
CA GLU A 26 -10.03 28.02 19.54
C GLU A 26 -10.16 26.65 18.88
N ALA A 27 -9.86 26.56 17.58
CA ALA A 27 -9.73 25.30 16.88
C ALA A 27 -8.60 24.46 17.48
N ASP A 28 -7.42 25.05 17.68
CA ASP A 28 -6.26 24.39 18.31
C ASP A 28 -6.54 23.91 19.74
N ALA A 29 -7.29 24.72 20.50
CA ALA A 29 -7.70 24.33 21.85
C ALA A 29 -8.69 23.16 21.83
N ALA A 30 -9.57 23.10 20.83
CA ALA A 30 -10.53 22.01 20.67
C ALA A 30 -9.86 20.71 20.18
N PHE A 31 -8.90 20.80 19.24
CA PHE A 31 -8.10 19.65 18.78
C PHE A 31 -7.24 19.05 19.91
N ARG A 32 -6.55 19.88 20.69
CA ARG A 32 -5.76 19.40 21.85
C ARG A 32 -6.62 18.68 22.88
N ARG A 33 -7.86 19.13 23.05
CA ARG A 33 -8.81 18.54 23.99
C ARG A 33 -9.41 17.23 23.46
N ALA A 34 -9.62 17.13 22.15
CA ALA A 34 -10.00 15.88 21.50
C ALA A 34 -8.89 14.81 21.66
N ALA A 35 -7.63 15.19 21.45
CA ALA A 35 -6.47 14.30 21.60
C ALA A 35 -6.27 13.76 23.03
N GLN A 36 -6.69 14.53 24.06
CA GLN A 36 -6.58 14.13 25.47
C GLN A 36 -7.69 13.15 25.91
N VAL A 37 -8.80 13.05 25.16
CA VAL A 37 -9.95 12.22 25.52
C VAL A 37 -9.98 10.90 24.72
N GLY A 38 -9.19 10.80 23.64
CA GLY A 38 -9.14 9.63 22.76
C GLY A 38 -8.54 8.37 23.38
N GLY A 39 -9.42 7.48 23.86
CA GLY A 39 -9.14 6.07 24.12
C GLY A 39 -10.36 5.24 23.73
N GLU A 40 -10.17 4.29 22.81
CA GLU A 40 -11.11 3.30 22.26
C GLU A 40 -12.09 3.76 21.15
N PRO A 41 -11.91 3.31 19.88
CA PRO A 41 -12.89 3.50 18.82
C PRO A 41 -14.03 2.48 18.96
N ARG A 42 -15.26 2.92 19.24
CA ARG A 42 -16.46 2.08 19.14
C ARG A 42 -17.21 2.32 17.83
N GLN A 43 -17.40 1.23 17.08
CA GLN A 43 -18.30 1.13 15.94
C GLN A 43 -19.70 1.69 16.30
N GLY A 44 -20.24 2.61 15.49
CA GLY A 44 -21.60 3.11 15.72
C GLY A 44 -21.95 4.51 15.19
N PHE A 45 -21.18 5.11 14.30
CA PHE A 45 -21.59 6.36 13.66
C PHE A 45 -22.80 6.14 12.73
N ALA A 46 -23.77 7.06 12.73
CA ALA A 46 -24.71 7.16 11.62
C ALA A 46 -23.91 7.30 10.32
N ALA A 47 -24.20 6.46 9.31
CA ALA A 47 -23.35 6.31 8.12
C ALA A 47 -22.95 7.65 7.46
N HIS A 48 -23.84 8.64 7.49
CA HIS A 48 -23.58 9.99 6.99
C HIS A 48 -22.49 10.74 7.79
N VAL A 49 -22.49 10.65 9.12
CA VAL A 49 -21.50 11.28 9.99
C VAL A 49 -20.14 10.61 9.83
N ALA A 50 -20.10 9.28 9.78
CA ALA A 50 -18.88 8.51 9.51
C ALA A 50 -18.24 8.92 8.19
N SER A 51 -19.08 9.06 7.14
CA SER A 51 -18.65 9.46 5.81
C SER A 51 -18.06 10.88 5.79
N LYS A 52 -18.71 11.83 6.48
CA LYS A 52 -18.23 13.21 6.57
C LYS A 52 -16.90 13.29 7.30
N LEU A 53 -16.76 12.58 8.42
CA LEU A 53 -15.53 12.55 9.20
C LEU A 53 -14.39 11.86 8.43
N ALA A 54 -14.68 10.77 7.71
CA ALA A 54 -13.73 10.13 6.81
C ALA A 54 -13.22 11.10 5.74
N ASN A 55 -14.11 11.87 5.11
CA ASN A 55 -13.72 12.87 4.12
C ASN A 55 -12.85 13.99 4.71
N GLN A 56 -13.07 14.37 5.97
CA GLN A 56 -12.25 15.38 6.66
C GLN A 56 -10.83 14.86 6.93
N HIS A 57 -10.70 13.63 7.43
CA HIS A 57 -9.39 12.99 7.57
C HIS A 57 -8.70 12.85 6.21
N ALA A 58 -9.43 12.50 5.15
CA ALA A 58 -8.88 12.44 3.81
C ALA A 58 -8.35 13.79 3.31
N ALA A 59 -9.09 14.88 3.52
CA ALA A 59 -8.65 16.22 3.16
C ALA A 59 -7.40 16.67 3.94
N LEU A 60 -7.31 16.30 5.23
CA LEU A 60 -6.11 16.55 6.02
C LEU A 60 -4.92 15.72 5.52
N GLY A 61 -5.16 14.47 5.10
CA GLY A 61 -4.17 13.65 4.42
C GLY A 61 -3.63 14.29 3.15
N ASP A 62 -4.53 14.78 2.28
CA ASP A 62 -4.16 15.53 1.06
C ASP A 62 -3.33 16.79 1.39
N ALA A 63 -3.70 17.53 2.45
CA ALA A 63 -2.95 18.70 2.89
C ALA A 63 -1.53 18.36 3.36
N TYR A 64 -1.37 17.28 4.14
CA TYR A 64 -0.04 16.81 4.55
C TYR A 64 0.82 16.38 3.36
N LEU A 65 0.23 15.77 2.31
CA LEU A 65 0.97 15.46 1.08
C LEU A 65 1.46 16.72 0.37
N GLY A 66 0.61 17.76 0.27
CA GLY A 66 1.00 19.05 -0.29
C GLY A 66 2.18 19.70 0.44
N SER A 67 2.34 19.42 1.74
CA SER A 67 3.47 19.90 2.55
C SER A 67 4.63 18.90 2.69
N GLY A 68 4.63 17.78 1.96
CA GLY A 68 5.67 16.74 2.01
C GLY A 68 5.63 15.81 3.24
N GLY A 69 4.57 15.87 4.05
CA GLY A 69 4.37 15.05 5.24
C GLY A 69 3.79 13.67 4.94
N LEU A 70 4.54 12.81 4.25
CA LEU A 70 4.07 11.48 3.80
C LEU A 70 3.56 10.60 4.96
N THR A 71 4.29 10.55 6.07
CA THR A 71 3.90 9.73 7.24
C THR A 71 2.61 10.22 7.88
N GLN A 72 2.45 11.53 8.03
CA GLN A 72 1.23 12.12 8.57
C GLN A 72 0.04 11.86 7.64
N ALA A 73 0.24 11.98 6.32
CA ALA A 73 -0.79 11.69 5.34
C ALA A 73 -1.28 10.24 5.41
N ILE A 74 -0.36 9.27 5.53
CA ILE A 74 -0.70 7.85 5.71
C ILE A 74 -1.58 7.67 6.95
N GLY A 75 -1.19 8.25 8.09
CA GLY A 75 -1.98 8.17 9.32
C GLY A 75 -3.39 8.72 9.14
N GLN A 76 -3.54 9.87 8.47
CA GLN A 76 -4.87 10.44 8.22
C GLN A 76 -5.72 9.58 7.28
N TYR A 77 -5.15 8.97 6.25
CA TYR A 77 -5.89 8.04 5.40
C TYR A 77 -6.30 6.75 6.12
N GLN A 78 -5.50 6.28 7.08
CA GLN A 78 -5.86 5.13 7.92
C GLN A 78 -7.06 5.46 8.81
N GLU A 79 -7.07 6.62 9.47
CA GLU A 79 -8.22 7.09 10.25
C GLU A 79 -9.47 7.25 9.36
N ALA A 80 -9.31 7.83 8.17
CA ALA A 80 -10.40 7.97 7.21
C ALA A 80 -10.99 6.62 6.80
N LEU A 81 -10.14 5.62 6.56
CA LEU A 81 -10.56 4.27 6.17
C LEU A 81 -11.15 3.48 7.34
N ALA A 82 -10.74 3.73 8.58
CA ALA A 82 -11.34 3.13 9.77
C ALA A 82 -12.79 3.57 9.95
N LEU A 83 -13.09 4.83 9.62
CA LEU A 83 -14.44 5.40 9.65
C LEU A 83 -15.29 4.98 8.44
N GLY A 84 -14.66 4.71 7.30
CA GLY A 84 -15.32 4.34 6.06
C GLY A 84 -14.60 3.21 5.32
N PRO A 85 -14.70 1.95 5.80
CA PRO A 85 -13.90 0.84 5.28
C PRO A 85 -14.23 0.46 3.83
N ALA A 86 -15.41 0.85 3.35
CA ALA A 86 -15.91 0.62 1.99
C ALA A 86 -15.48 1.70 0.98
N PHE A 87 -14.79 2.76 1.42
CA PHE A 87 -14.30 3.80 0.50
C PHE A 87 -13.05 3.34 -0.25
N HIS A 88 -13.27 2.72 -1.40
CA HIS A 88 -12.20 2.27 -2.29
C HIS A 88 -11.30 3.42 -2.77
N ASP A 89 -11.82 4.64 -2.87
CA ASP A 89 -11.03 5.80 -3.30
C ASP A 89 -10.02 6.20 -2.21
N LEU A 90 -10.40 6.14 -0.94
CA LEU A 90 -9.50 6.35 0.21
C LEU A 90 -8.48 5.21 0.31
N ARG A 91 -8.93 3.98 0.10
CA ARG A 91 -8.06 2.81 0.05
C ARG A 91 -7.02 2.93 -1.06
N TYR A 92 -7.41 3.46 -2.22
CA TYR A 92 -6.52 3.72 -3.35
C TYR A 92 -5.47 4.78 -3.00
N LYS A 93 -5.89 5.90 -2.40
CA LYS A 93 -4.98 6.94 -1.92
C LYS A 93 -3.97 6.40 -0.91
N LEU A 94 -4.44 5.65 0.10
CA LEU A 94 -3.58 5.01 1.09
C LEU A 94 -2.58 4.05 0.43
N GLY A 95 -3.04 3.17 -0.47
CA GLY A 95 -2.18 2.25 -1.22
C GLY A 95 -1.07 2.97 -1.99
N ARG A 96 -1.39 4.10 -2.65
CA ARG A 96 -0.38 4.91 -3.33
C ARG A 96 0.65 5.49 -2.37
N MET A 97 0.21 6.02 -1.23
CA MET A 97 1.13 6.58 -0.23
C MET A 97 2.02 5.52 0.40
N LEU A 98 1.51 4.31 0.56
CA LEU A 98 2.31 3.17 1.02
C LEU A 98 3.38 2.78 0.00
N LEU A 99 3.09 2.82 -1.32
CA LEU A 99 4.11 2.65 -2.35
C LEU A 99 5.19 3.73 -2.29
N GLU A 100 4.80 5.00 -2.15
CA GLU A 100 5.74 6.12 -2.02
C GLU A 100 6.61 5.99 -0.76
N ALA A 101 6.07 5.40 0.31
CA ALA A 101 6.81 5.10 1.54
C ALA A 101 7.66 3.82 1.47
N GLY A 102 7.73 3.14 0.32
CA GLY A 102 8.45 1.88 0.14
C GLY A 102 7.78 0.65 0.77
N ARG A 103 6.53 0.79 1.25
CA ARG A 103 5.74 -0.27 1.90
C ARG A 103 4.91 -1.03 0.87
N ALA A 104 5.59 -1.65 -0.10
CA ALA A 104 4.95 -2.30 -1.25
C ALA A 104 4.02 -3.46 -0.89
N LEU A 105 4.37 -4.27 0.12
CA LEU A 105 3.53 -5.37 0.58
C LEU A 105 2.19 -4.87 1.16
N ASP A 106 2.24 -3.85 2.02
CA ASP A 106 1.03 -3.26 2.59
C ASP A 106 0.15 -2.63 1.50
N ALA A 107 0.77 -1.93 0.55
CA ALA A 107 0.06 -1.35 -0.59
C ALA A 107 -0.66 -2.42 -1.42
N ARG A 108 -0.01 -3.57 -1.65
CA ARG A 108 -0.57 -4.70 -2.40
C ARG A 108 -1.91 -5.15 -1.81
N GLU A 109 -1.97 -5.35 -0.49
CA GLU A 109 -3.19 -5.77 0.21
C GLU A 109 -4.34 -4.76 -0.01
N HIS A 110 -4.05 -3.47 0.06
CA HIS A 110 -5.04 -2.43 -0.19
C HIS A 110 -5.56 -2.45 -1.63
N PHE A 111 -4.69 -2.63 -2.63
CA PHE A 111 -5.13 -2.69 -4.04
C PHE A 111 -5.87 -3.98 -4.37
N GLU A 112 -5.47 -5.14 -3.82
CA GLU A 112 -6.19 -6.41 -3.99
C GLU A 112 -7.65 -6.31 -3.54
N ILE A 113 -7.90 -5.64 -2.41
CA ILE A 113 -9.27 -5.41 -1.91
C ILE A 113 -10.08 -4.58 -2.91
N ILE A 114 -9.47 -3.56 -3.52
CA ILE A 114 -10.15 -2.71 -4.52
C ILE A 114 -10.46 -3.52 -5.78
N VAL A 115 -9.48 -4.25 -6.32
CA VAL A 115 -9.64 -5.06 -7.54
C VAL A 115 -10.68 -6.16 -7.34
N ARG A 116 -10.71 -6.80 -6.17
CA ARG A 116 -11.70 -7.82 -5.84
C ARG A 116 -13.12 -7.25 -5.78
N ALA A 117 -13.28 -6.06 -5.21
CA ALA A 117 -14.58 -5.41 -5.09
C ALA A 117 -15.03 -4.73 -6.40
N ARG A 118 -14.09 -4.21 -7.18
CA ARG A 118 -14.32 -3.51 -8.46
C ARG A 118 -13.36 -4.03 -9.52
N PRO A 119 -13.62 -5.20 -10.14
CA PRO A 119 -12.74 -5.80 -11.15
C PRO A 119 -12.53 -4.93 -12.39
N THR A 120 -13.38 -3.93 -12.61
CA THR A 120 -13.30 -2.98 -13.73
C THR A 120 -12.47 -1.74 -13.41
N TYR A 121 -11.98 -1.58 -12.17
CA TYR A 121 -11.16 -0.44 -11.78
C TYR A 121 -9.70 -0.66 -12.19
N LEU A 122 -9.42 -0.45 -13.48
CA LEU A 122 -8.12 -0.79 -14.07
C LEU A 122 -6.95 0.05 -13.54
N ASP A 123 -7.19 1.28 -13.06
CA ASP A 123 -6.13 2.05 -12.39
C ASP A 123 -5.64 1.37 -11.10
N ALA A 124 -6.57 0.82 -10.31
CA ALA A 124 -6.22 0.05 -9.11
C ALA A 124 -5.52 -1.26 -9.46
N ALA A 125 -5.90 -1.92 -10.55
CA ALA A 125 -5.21 -3.11 -11.06
C ALA A 125 -3.78 -2.78 -11.54
N ALA A 126 -3.59 -1.69 -12.28
CA ALA A 126 -2.26 -1.24 -12.69
C ALA A 126 -1.36 -0.94 -11.47
N MET A 127 -1.92 -0.31 -10.43
CA MET A 127 -1.21 -0.06 -9.17
C MET A 127 -0.94 -1.34 -8.37
N LEU A 128 -1.84 -2.34 -8.42
CA LEU A 128 -1.60 -3.66 -7.85
C LEU A 128 -0.37 -4.33 -8.51
N GLY A 129 -0.29 -4.29 -9.84
CA GLY A 129 0.89 -4.81 -10.55
C GLY A 129 2.18 -4.09 -10.14
N LEU A 130 2.13 -2.76 -9.96
CA LEU A 130 3.27 -1.99 -9.47
C LEU A 130 3.66 -2.37 -8.04
N ALA A 131 2.68 -2.58 -7.16
CA ALA A 131 2.91 -3.05 -5.80
C ALA A 131 3.56 -4.44 -5.78
N CYS A 132 3.08 -5.38 -6.61
CA CYS A 132 3.70 -6.70 -6.75
C CYS A 132 5.15 -6.60 -7.23
N TYR A 133 5.42 -5.79 -8.26
CA TYR A 133 6.77 -5.60 -8.79
C TYR A 133 7.72 -5.05 -7.73
N LEU A 134 7.31 -4.00 -7.01
CA LEU A 134 8.13 -3.40 -5.93
C LEU A 134 8.28 -4.32 -4.72
N ALA A 135 7.36 -5.25 -4.51
CA ALA A 135 7.49 -6.32 -3.53
C ALA A 135 8.37 -7.50 -3.99
N GLY A 136 8.90 -7.45 -5.22
CA GLY A 136 9.77 -8.49 -5.79
C GLY A 136 9.02 -9.61 -6.54
N ASP A 137 7.70 -9.52 -6.68
CA ASP A 137 6.88 -10.50 -7.40
C ASP A 137 6.61 -10.02 -8.83
N GLY A 138 7.64 -10.12 -9.68
CA GLY A 138 7.57 -9.74 -11.09
C GLY A 138 6.60 -10.61 -11.90
N LEU A 139 6.39 -11.87 -11.52
CA LEU A 139 5.45 -12.78 -12.17
C LEU A 139 4.01 -12.34 -11.95
N ALA A 140 3.63 -12.05 -10.70
CA ALA A 140 2.29 -11.53 -10.40
C ALA A 140 2.08 -10.15 -11.04
N ALA A 141 3.10 -9.28 -11.02
CA ALA A 141 3.03 -7.98 -11.68
C ALA A 141 2.73 -8.09 -13.18
N LYS A 142 3.45 -8.99 -13.87
CA LYS A 142 3.26 -9.26 -15.30
C LYS A 142 1.82 -9.71 -15.59
N ALA A 143 1.33 -10.71 -14.86
CA ALA A 143 0.00 -11.25 -15.08
C ALA A 143 -1.09 -10.17 -14.95
N VAL A 144 -1.00 -9.35 -13.90
CA VAL A 144 -1.97 -8.25 -13.68
C VAL A 144 -1.88 -7.20 -14.79
N TRP A 145 -0.69 -6.81 -15.22
CA TRP A 145 -0.52 -5.82 -16.30
C TRP A 145 -0.94 -6.36 -17.67
N GLU A 146 -0.71 -7.64 -17.96
CA GLU A 146 -1.20 -8.26 -19.19
C GLU A 146 -2.73 -8.27 -19.25
N GLU A 147 -3.41 -8.59 -18.14
CA GLU A 147 -4.87 -8.48 -18.05
C GLU A 147 -5.34 -7.02 -18.23
N CYS A 148 -4.62 -6.06 -17.65
CA CYS A 148 -4.93 -4.64 -17.85
C CYS A 148 -4.80 -4.23 -19.31
N ARG A 149 -3.77 -4.71 -20.02
CA ARG A 149 -3.54 -4.44 -21.44
C ARG A 149 -4.64 -5.05 -22.32
N GLU A 150 -5.10 -6.26 -22.02
CA GLU A 150 -6.20 -6.89 -22.77
C GLU A 150 -7.48 -6.05 -22.69
N ARG A 151 -7.75 -5.44 -21.54
CA ARG A 151 -8.94 -4.62 -21.31
C ARG A 151 -8.79 -3.17 -21.76
N ARG A 152 -7.58 -2.62 -21.69
CA ARG A 152 -7.22 -1.28 -22.18
C ARG A 152 -5.86 -1.32 -22.88
N PRO A 153 -5.83 -1.66 -24.18
CA PRO A 153 -4.58 -1.76 -24.96
C PRO A 153 -3.85 -0.43 -25.12
N GLU A 154 -4.54 0.69 -24.92
CA GLU A 154 -4.00 2.04 -25.12
C GLU A 154 -3.53 2.71 -23.82
N ASP A 155 -3.45 2.00 -22.68
CA ASP A 155 -2.95 2.58 -21.43
C ASP A 155 -1.41 2.67 -21.44
N PRO A 156 -0.81 3.87 -21.63
CA PRO A 156 0.63 4.00 -21.76
C PRO A 156 1.39 3.64 -20.49
N ARG A 157 0.74 3.66 -19.32
CA ARG A 157 1.38 3.29 -18.05
C ARG A 157 1.63 1.79 -18.00
N VAL A 158 0.64 1.00 -18.39
CA VAL A 158 0.73 -0.47 -18.40
C VAL A 158 1.81 -0.94 -19.38
N GLU A 159 1.86 -0.33 -20.57
CA GLU A 159 2.93 -0.58 -21.54
C GLU A 159 4.31 -0.22 -21.00
N ALA A 160 4.45 0.94 -20.33
CA ALA A 160 5.70 1.33 -19.69
C ALA A 160 6.13 0.36 -18.59
N TYR A 161 5.19 -0.15 -17.79
CA TYR A 161 5.47 -1.12 -16.73
C TYR A 161 5.91 -2.48 -17.28
N LEU A 162 5.25 -2.99 -18.32
CA LEU A 162 5.64 -4.23 -18.99
C LEU A 162 7.02 -4.10 -19.65
N ALA A 163 7.30 -2.97 -20.29
CA ALA A 163 8.61 -2.69 -20.88
C ALA A 163 9.72 -2.59 -19.81
N MET A 164 9.42 -1.96 -18.66
CA MET A 164 10.33 -1.89 -17.52
C MET A 164 10.65 -3.29 -16.98
N LEU A 165 9.64 -4.14 -16.80
CA LEU A 165 9.81 -5.51 -16.34
C LEU A 165 10.70 -6.33 -17.29
N ALA A 166 10.41 -6.28 -18.59
CA ALA A 166 11.18 -7.02 -19.60
C ALA A 166 12.66 -6.62 -19.66
N ARG A 167 12.95 -5.32 -19.46
CA ARG A 167 14.33 -4.81 -19.38
C ARG A 167 15.06 -5.36 -18.15
N ASN A 168 14.36 -5.47 -17.02
CA ASN A 168 14.95 -5.96 -15.77
C ASN A 168 15.23 -7.48 -15.84
N ASP A 169 14.33 -8.27 -16.41
CA ASP A 169 14.55 -9.71 -16.66
C ASP A 169 15.73 -9.96 -17.62
N SER A 170 15.87 -9.10 -18.64
CA SER A 170 16.98 -9.17 -19.60
C SER A 170 18.33 -8.82 -18.94
N ALA A 171 18.35 -7.90 -17.97
CA ALA A 171 19.57 -7.54 -17.23
C ALA A 171 20.03 -8.65 -16.28
N VAL A 172 19.09 -9.39 -15.67
CA VAL A 172 19.40 -10.52 -14.78
C VAL A 172 19.97 -11.71 -15.55
N THR A 173 19.48 -11.96 -16.77
CA THR A 173 19.93 -13.10 -17.60
C THR A 173 21.33 -12.92 -18.21
N VAL A 174 21.78 -11.68 -18.41
CA VAL A 174 23.14 -11.38 -18.95
C VAL A 174 24.23 -11.46 -17.86
N GLY A 175 23.86 -11.60 -16.58
CA GLY A 175 24.78 -11.65 -15.44
C GLY A 175 25.31 -13.03 -15.04
N VAL A 176 24.96 -14.10 -15.75
CA VAL A 176 25.48 -15.45 -15.47
C VAL A 176 26.54 -15.80 -16.52
N PRO A 177 27.85 -15.71 -16.24
CA PRO A 177 28.83 -16.34 -17.11
C PRO A 177 28.58 -17.84 -17.06
N ALA A 178 28.20 -18.42 -18.20
CA ALA A 178 28.21 -19.85 -18.42
C ALA A 178 29.60 -20.36 -18.02
N SER A 179 29.61 -21.24 -17.02
CA SER A 179 30.76 -22.02 -16.59
C SER A 179 31.46 -22.64 -17.79
N GLY A 180 32.68 -22.19 -18.07
CA GLY A 180 33.61 -22.90 -18.95
C GLY A 180 33.96 -24.24 -18.30
N GLY A 181 33.57 -25.32 -18.97
CA GLY A 181 33.91 -26.67 -18.57
C GLY A 181 35.33 -27.03 -19.01
N ASP A 182 36.11 -27.49 -18.06
CA ASP A 182 37.22 -28.43 -18.20
C ASP A 182 37.11 -29.29 -16.92
N GLY A 183 36.91 -30.60 -16.91
CA GLY A 183 37.51 -31.61 -17.78
C GLY A 183 38.36 -32.49 -16.88
N ASP A 184 37.74 -33.29 -15.99
CA ASP A 184 38.47 -34.31 -15.21
C ASP A 184 37.76 -35.68 -15.34
N PRO A 185 38.44 -36.73 -15.85
CA PRO A 185 37.89 -38.07 -15.95
C PRO A 185 37.97 -38.81 -14.61
N PRO A 186 37.12 -39.83 -14.36
CA PRO A 186 37.11 -40.55 -13.09
C PRO A 186 38.32 -41.50 -12.97
N PRO A 187 38.90 -41.68 -11.77
CA PRO A 187 39.99 -42.62 -11.59
C PRO A 187 39.49 -44.07 -11.65
N SER A 188 40.10 -44.84 -12.55
CA SER A 188 39.95 -46.28 -12.71
C SER A 188 40.48 -47.05 -11.51
N SER A 189 39.70 -48.00 -11.03
CA SER A 189 40.05 -48.99 -10.01
C SER A 189 41.14 -49.98 -10.48
N SER A 190 42.21 -50.15 -9.69
CA SER A 190 43.07 -51.34 -9.76
C SER A 190 43.28 -51.96 -8.38
N ARG A 191 43.00 -53.26 -8.36
CA ARG A 191 42.92 -54.25 -7.28
C ARG A 191 44.31 -54.72 -6.81
N SER A 192 44.54 -54.86 -5.51
CA SER A 192 45.47 -55.84 -4.87
C SER A 192 45.44 -55.58 -3.35
N GLY A 193 45.17 -56.47 -2.40
CA GLY A 193 45.42 -57.91 -2.33
C GLY A 193 46.43 -58.20 -1.20
N ARG A 194 46.00 -58.38 0.06
CA ARG A 194 46.69 -59.11 1.17
C ARG A 194 45.82 -59.08 2.45
N LYS A 195 45.11 -60.16 2.78
CA LYS A 195 45.46 -61.29 3.67
C LYS A 195 45.75 -60.93 5.14
N LYS A 196 44.86 -61.44 6.02
CA LYS A 196 45.05 -62.13 7.33
C LYS A 196 45.90 -61.39 8.40
N LYS A 197 45.53 -61.35 9.68
CA LYS A 197 45.22 -62.49 10.57
C LYS A 197 44.85 -61.96 11.97
N SER A 198 43.99 -62.73 12.66
CA SER A 198 43.86 -62.94 14.11
C SER A 198 43.47 -61.77 15.01
#